data_AF-X5J877-F1
#
_entry.id   AF-X5J877-F1
#
_cell.length_a   1.000
_cell.length_b   1.000
_cell.length_c   1.000
_cell.angle_alpha   90.00
_cell.angle_beta   90.00
_cell.angle_gamma   90.00
#
_symmetry.space_group_name_H-M   'P 1'
#
loop_
_entity.id
_entity.type
_entity.pdbx_description
1 polymer ?
#
loop_
_entity_poly.entity_id
_entity_poly.type
_entity_poly.pdbx_seq_one_letter_code
_entity_poly.pdbx_strand_id
1 'polypeptide(L)'
;MQLIPTNNSYKKKLSAKMALVWLLSVLFCFPVNVLWHWSGTLHGSLAFILALSIAHLAVTLFILPLRISGQLVAFMLLVIVYAIYCRGTDLLLKSSNFLICLVGLSLILFFIIVYQKHKLANYTDYSNYLKEKQIKEQEINQTEFSLNSNLETIRDDPKEADVVIDQMMKGITKFIAYLDNRPIYKEDLNLIINNFVIWDIFLKQRARSRNNVILIPSKVSFDELIQKLEVGLELECKQHTIPKFMIGSKDDKLPEKIICDVNQVVSLLTSVLLSMASLDTSNGFVSIQCYTTYLEYELARFSEDKSTTDVRFPAIALVIGHGAIPEEALPKIKNCYQNIAGDSQFNWHSVVQKESEWANIEKRNIQQIVRTHYGYLQFPTSPKKPMLVVLPCNVAAVRDKMIAAIIPSSTFIGSKELKISMIVLKKAYNSLCTLADMRPTVLDELFLLIRRCYGFRRHASGQLFYVRALGIAELVAKWVPYQPKPVYFSLLYGLVRYGGLPLPYVKANYSIDVYSFIENIISVNKRQDMEPCGLYIGSRLKRIINREQLFIPCIKFAERLYDLRHAKDYTSLEEVKHMAQETLTIDVELGKKYLNANIVEELVEAANQALQACKGIC
;
A
#
# COMPACT_ATOMS: atom_id res chain seq x y z
N MET A 1 -37.45 37.93 -35.76
CA MET A 1 -37.36 36.46 -35.62
C MET A 1 -37.32 36.15 -34.13
N GLN A 2 -38.47 35.75 -33.57
CA GLN A 2 -38.68 35.59 -32.13
C GLN A 2 -37.89 34.39 -31.59
N LEU A 3 -37.03 34.64 -30.59
CA LEU A 3 -36.39 33.60 -29.80
C LEU A 3 -37.45 32.91 -28.95
N ILE A 4 -37.80 31.69 -29.33
CA ILE A 4 -38.65 30.77 -28.56
C ILE A 4 -37.95 30.51 -27.22
N PRO A 5 -38.54 30.87 -26.06
CA PRO A 5 -37.95 30.53 -24.77
C PRO A 5 -38.07 29.02 -24.55
N THR A 6 -36.91 28.39 -24.33
CA THR A 6 -36.76 26.97 -24.07
C THR A 6 -37.62 26.51 -22.88
N ASN A 7 -38.37 25.42 -23.12
CA ASN A 7 -39.37 24.76 -22.27
C ASN A 7 -38.91 24.38 -20.81
N ASN A 8 -37.63 24.57 -20.47
CA ASN A 8 -37.04 24.17 -19.18
C ASN A 8 -37.24 25.18 -18.04
N SER A 9 -37.34 26.48 -18.36
CA SER A 9 -37.60 27.54 -17.36
C SER A 9 -39.02 27.42 -16.78
N TYR A 10 -40.00 27.13 -17.64
CA TYR A 10 -41.40 26.97 -17.28
C TYR A 10 -41.63 25.71 -16.44
N LYS A 11 -40.99 24.58 -16.80
CA LYS A 11 -41.05 23.33 -16.01
C LYS A 11 -40.48 23.47 -14.61
N LYS A 12 -39.37 24.19 -14.43
CA LYS A 12 -38.78 24.46 -13.09
C LYS A 12 -39.71 25.31 -12.21
N LYS A 13 -40.31 26.37 -12.75
CA LYS A 13 -41.29 27.20 -12.02
C LYS A 13 -42.56 26.43 -11.65
N LEU A 14 -43.05 25.56 -12.53
CA LEU A 14 -44.22 24.72 -12.27
C LEU A 14 -43.94 23.67 -11.17
N SER A 15 -42.77 23.04 -11.21
CA SER A 15 -42.31 22.09 -10.20
C SER A 15 -42.18 22.72 -8.81
N ALA A 16 -41.64 23.94 -8.71
CA ALA A 16 -41.51 24.65 -7.44
C ALA A 16 -42.87 25.05 -6.83
N LYS A 17 -43.82 25.49 -7.66
CA LYS A 17 -45.20 25.80 -7.21
C LYS A 17 -45.93 24.56 -6.73
N MET A 18 -45.80 23.43 -7.44
CA MET A 18 -46.38 22.16 -7.00
C MET A 18 -45.78 21.72 -5.65
N ALA A 19 -44.47 21.77 -5.48
CA ALA A 19 -43.81 21.42 -4.22
C ALA A 19 -44.30 22.27 -3.03
N LEU A 20 -44.55 23.57 -3.25
CA LEU A 20 -45.09 24.46 -2.22
C LEU A 20 -46.53 24.08 -1.81
N VAL A 21 -47.38 23.74 -2.77
CA VAL A 21 -48.76 23.28 -2.51
C VAL A 21 -48.75 21.98 -1.72
N TRP A 22 -47.90 21.02 -2.11
CA TRP A 22 -47.72 19.77 -1.36
C TRP A 22 -47.25 20.03 0.08
N LEU A 23 -46.34 20.98 0.29
CA LEU A 23 -45.84 21.32 1.63
C LEU A 23 -46.93 21.96 2.49
N LEU A 24 -47.76 22.85 1.95
CA LEU A 24 -48.90 23.45 2.64
C LEU A 24 -49.96 22.40 3.01
N SER A 25 -50.26 21.47 2.10
CA SER A 25 -51.20 20.38 2.37
C SER A 25 -50.73 19.48 3.52
N VAL A 26 -49.44 19.18 3.59
CA VAL A 26 -48.87 18.35 4.66
C VAL A 26 -48.82 19.10 6.00
N LEU A 27 -48.50 20.40 5.98
CA LEU A 27 -48.35 21.19 7.21
C LEU A 27 -49.70 21.53 7.87
N PHE A 28 -50.74 21.76 7.07
CA PHE A 28 -52.04 22.24 7.57
C PHE A 28 -53.21 21.29 7.32
N CYS A 29 -53.35 20.74 6.11
CA CYS A 29 -54.54 19.94 5.78
C CYS A 29 -54.56 18.60 6.53
N PHE A 30 -53.41 17.93 6.65
CA PHE A 30 -53.35 16.64 7.34
C PHE A 30 -53.62 16.74 8.85
N PRO A 31 -53.02 17.68 9.61
CA PRO A 31 -53.34 17.86 11.02
C PRO A 31 -54.80 18.26 11.25
N VAL A 32 -55.31 19.21 10.47
CA VAL A 32 -56.71 19.66 10.59
C VAL A 32 -57.68 18.52 10.29
N ASN A 33 -57.39 17.70 9.27
CA ASN A 33 -58.23 16.55 8.94
C ASN A 33 -58.26 15.51 10.08
N VAL A 34 -57.12 15.24 10.70
CA VAL A 34 -57.06 14.36 11.88
C VAL A 34 -57.88 14.97 13.02
N LEU A 35 -57.70 16.26 13.35
CA LEU A 35 -58.51 16.92 14.39
C LEU A 35 -60.02 16.84 14.11
N TRP A 36 -60.42 17.04 12.86
CA TRP A 36 -61.81 16.99 12.43
C TRP A 36 -62.45 15.61 12.61
N HIS A 37 -61.72 14.54 12.31
CA HIS A 37 -62.23 13.18 12.53
C HIS A 37 -62.32 12.80 14.01
N TRP A 38 -61.46 13.37 14.86
CA TRP A 38 -61.48 13.13 16.30
C TRP A 38 -62.48 14.02 17.06
N SER A 39 -62.90 15.18 16.51
CA SER A 39 -63.87 16.10 17.13
C SER A 39 -65.32 15.59 17.19
N GLY A 40 -65.62 14.39 16.67
CA GLY A 40 -66.89 13.69 16.93
C GLY A 40 -68.06 14.02 16.00
N THR A 41 -67.83 14.79 14.94
CA THR A 41 -68.88 15.18 13.96
C THR A 41 -69.17 14.13 12.90
N LEU A 42 -68.32 13.10 12.75
CA LEU A 42 -68.45 12.03 11.75
C LEU A 42 -68.56 10.64 12.41
N HIS A 43 -69.62 9.90 12.07
CA HIS A 43 -69.86 8.52 12.50
C HIS A 43 -69.00 7.52 11.70
N GLY A 44 -67.67 7.62 11.80
CA GLY A 44 -66.73 6.67 11.21
C GLY A 44 -66.37 5.53 12.16
N SER A 45 -66.03 4.36 11.63
CA SER A 45 -65.49 3.26 12.46
C SER A 45 -64.14 3.66 13.08
N LEU A 46 -63.90 3.29 14.33
CA LEU A 46 -62.67 3.65 15.06
C LEU A 46 -61.40 3.19 14.31
N ALA A 47 -61.47 2.02 13.67
CA ALA A 47 -60.37 1.47 12.88
C ALA A 47 -60.04 2.33 11.65
N PHE A 48 -61.05 2.87 10.97
CA PHE A 48 -60.85 3.77 9.85
C PHE A 48 -60.21 5.08 10.30
N ILE A 49 -60.71 5.69 11.38
CA ILE A 49 -60.18 6.95 11.93
C ILE A 49 -58.72 6.77 12.36
N LEU A 50 -58.39 5.65 13.02
CA LEU A 50 -57.03 5.36 13.46
C LEU A 50 -56.08 5.11 12.28
N ALA A 51 -56.49 4.28 11.31
CA ALA A 51 -55.68 4.01 10.11
C ALA A 51 -55.40 5.29 9.29
N LEU A 52 -56.42 6.14 9.13
CA LEU A 52 -56.29 7.42 8.45
C LEU A 52 -55.36 8.38 9.21
N SER A 53 -55.47 8.41 10.54
CA SER A 53 -54.58 9.22 11.39
C SER A 53 -53.13 8.76 11.28
N ILE A 54 -52.89 7.45 11.32
CA ILE A 54 -51.57 6.85 11.14
C ILE A 54 -50.98 7.21 9.77
N ALA A 55 -51.77 7.09 8.69
CA ALA A 55 -51.33 7.43 7.34
C ALA A 55 -50.93 8.90 7.23
N HIS A 56 -51.75 9.83 7.74
CA HIS A 56 -51.44 11.25 7.75
C HIS A 56 -50.17 11.56 8.55
N LEU A 57 -50.01 10.97 9.74
CA LEU A 57 -48.82 11.16 10.57
C LEU A 57 -47.55 10.60 9.90
N ALA A 58 -47.64 9.43 9.25
CA ALA A 58 -46.53 8.83 8.53
C ALA A 58 -46.09 9.71 7.34
N VAL A 59 -47.02 10.21 6.55
CA VAL A 59 -46.70 11.11 5.42
C VAL A 59 -46.13 12.44 5.91
N THR A 60 -46.67 12.98 7.00
CA THR A 60 -46.16 14.19 7.65
C THR A 60 -44.73 14.01 8.13
N LEU A 61 -44.44 12.88 8.78
CA LEU A 61 -43.10 12.51 9.22
C LEU A 61 -42.15 12.28 8.05
N PHE A 62 -42.63 11.76 6.93
CA PHE A 62 -41.81 11.48 5.75
C PHE A 62 -41.46 12.74 4.94
N ILE A 63 -42.38 13.69 4.82
CA ILE A 63 -42.19 14.89 3.97
C ILE A 63 -41.48 16.02 4.72
N LEU A 64 -41.86 16.31 5.97
CA LEU A 64 -41.35 17.49 6.69
C LEU A 64 -39.99 17.25 7.37
N PRO A 65 -39.16 18.29 7.58
CA PRO A 65 -37.91 18.15 8.34
C PRO A 65 -38.17 17.61 9.76
N LEU A 66 -37.26 16.76 10.26
CA LEU A 66 -37.46 15.98 11.49
C LEU A 66 -37.83 16.84 12.71
N ARG A 67 -37.25 18.06 12.82
CA ARG A 67 -37.54 18.99 13.93
C ARG A 67 -39.00 19.45 13.94
N ILE A 68 -39.54 19.79 12.77
CA ILE A 68 -40.92 20.27 12.61
C ILE A 68 -41.88 19.09 12.69
N SER A 69 -41.57 18.01 11.97
CA SER A 69 -42.44 16.83 11.89
C SER A 69 -42.55 16.11 13.24
N GLY A 70 -41.46 16.05 14.02
CA GLY A 70 -41.44 15.39 15.32
C GLY A 70 -42.35 16.09 16.33
N GLN A 71 -42.27 17.42 16.43
CA GLN A 71 -43.14 18.21 17.31
C GLN A 71 -44.61 18.08 16.92
N LEU A 72 -44.90 18.18 15.63
CA LEU A 72 -46.26 18.14 15.12
C LEU A 72 -46.88 16.75 15.24
N VAL A 73 -46.13 15.67 14.96
CA VAL A 73 -46.60 14.30 15.18
C VAL A 73 -46.81 14.01 16.67
N ALA A 74 -45.92 14.47 17.55
CA ALA A 74 -46.08 14.29 19.00
C ALA A 74 -47.33 14.99 19.54
N PHE A 75 -47.58 16.23 19.11
CA PHE A 75 -48.79 16.97 19.46
C PHE A 75 -50.06 16.25 18.99
N MET A 76 -50.08 15.79 17.73
CA MET A 76 -51.23 15.07 17.19
C MET A 76 -51.47 13.71 17.87
N LEU A 77 -50.42 12.99 18.25
CA LEU A 77 -50.54 11.77 19.04
C LEU A 77 -51.17 12.04 20.41
N LEU A 78 -50.78 13.13 21.08
CA LEU A 78 -51.41 13.52 22.36
C LEU A 78 -52.89 13.82 22.20
N VAL A 79 -53.29 14.51 21.12
CA VAL A 79 -54.70 14.77 20.82
C VAL A 79 -55.47 13.47 20.58
N ILE A 80 -54.89 12.53 19.82
CA ILE A 80 -55.49 11.21 19.58
C ILE A 80 -55.68 10.44 20.89
N VAL A 81 -54.67 10.40 21.75
CA VAL A 81 -54.74 9.72 23.06
C VAL A 81 -55.79 10.35 23.96
N TYR A 82 -55.86 11.69 24.01
CA TYR A 82 -56.87 12.41 24.76
C TYR A 82 -58.29 12.11 24.24
N ALA A 83 -58.49 12.13 22.93
CA ALA A 83 -59.78 11.85 22.32
C ALA A 83 -60.24 10.39 22.55
N ILE A 84 -59.30 9.43 22.55
CA ILE A 84 -59.56 8.04 22.93
C ILE A 84 -59.98 7.94 24.39
N TYR A 85 -59.27 8.63 25.28
CA TYR A 85 -59.57 8.66 26.71
C TYR A 85 -60.98 9.20 26.98
N CYS A 86 -61.36 10.31 26.33
CA CYS A 86 -62.70 10.89 26.46
C CYS A 86 -63.83 10.01 25.93
N ARG A 87 -63.56 9.11 24.96
CA ARG A 87 -64.55 8.19 24.38
C ARG A 87 -64.71 6.87 25.15
N GLY A 88 -63.94 6.67 26.21
CA GLY A 88 -63.95 5.47 27.04
C GLY A 88 -62.96 4.40 26.55
N THR A 89 -62.07 3.99 27.44
CA THR A 89 -60.98 3.03 27.19
C THR A 89 -61.46 1.61 26.89
N ASP A 90 -62.70 1.28 27.25
CA ASP A 90 -63.29 -0.05 27.06
C ASP A 90 -63.49 -0.42 25.58
N LEU A 91 -63.50 0.56 24.67
CA LEU A 91 -63.64 0.32 23.23
C LEU A 91 -62.35 -0.22 22.59
N LEU A 92 -61.17 0.10 23.14
CA LEU A 92 -59.88 -0.40 22.64
C LEU A 92 -59.58 -1.81 23.13
N LEU A 93 -59.92 -2.14 24.38
CA LEU A 93 -59.74 -3.49 24.94
C LEU A 93 -60.71 -4.52 24.35
N LYS A 94 -61.90 -4.11 23.90
CA LYS A 94 -62.85 -4.98 23.18
C LYS A 94 -62.57 -5.10 21.68
N SER A 95 -61.54 -4.41 21.17
CA SER A 95 -61.28 -4.31 19.73
C SER A 95 -60.38 -5.44 19.21
N SER A 96 -60.63 -5.87 17.97
CA SER A 96 -59.97 -7.02 17.32
C SER A 96 -58.44 -6.92 17.30
N ASN A 97 -57.73 -8.07 17.40
CA ASN A 97 -56.27 -8.23 17.26
C ASN A 97 -55.62 -7.41 16.13
N PHE A 98 -56.39 -7.10 15.09
CA PHE A 98 -56.03 -6.24 13.96
C PHE A 98 -55.57 -4.82 14.39
N LEU A 99 -56.21 -4.19 15.37
CA LEU A 99 -55.89 -2.82 15.79
C LEU A 99 -54.56 -2.74 16.55
N ILE A 100 -54.29 -3.72 17.39
CA ILE A 100 -53.01 -3.85 18.11
C ILE A 100 -51.86 -4.07 17.11
N CYS A 101 -52.09 -4.94 16.10
CA CYS A 101 -51.11 -5.16 15.03
C CYS A 101 -50.84 -3.89 14.22
N LEU A 102 -51.88 -3.10 13.92
CA LEU A 102 -51.74 -1.84 13.19
C LEU A 102 -50.91 -0.82 13.97
N VAL A 103 -51.13 -0.68 15.27
CA VAL A 103 -50.35 0.20 16.14
C VAL A 103 -48.89 -0.26 16.21
N GLY A 104 -48.65 -1.57 16.39
CA GLY A 104 -47.31 -2.16 16.42
C GLY A 104 -46.52 -1.91 15.13
N LEU A 105 -47.12 -2.17 13.97
CA LEU A 105 -46.52 -1.89 12.65
C LEU A 105 -46.22 -0.40 12.47
N SER A 106 -47.11 0.47 12.94
CA SER A 106 -46.95 1.92 12.83
C SER A 106 -45.77 2.44 13.65
N LEU A 107 -45.55 1.90 14.84
CA LEU A 107 -44.39 2.23 15.67
C LEU A 107 -43.08 1.78 15.01
N ILE A 108 -43.05 0.59 14.42
CA ILE A 108 -41.86 0.10 13.69
C ILE A 108 -41.53 1.00 12.51
N LEU A 109 -42.53 1.35 11.69
CA LEU A 109 -42.35 2.26 10.56
C LEU A 109 -41.90 3.65 11.00
N PHE A 110 -42.44 4.15 12.12
CA PHE A 110 -42.03 5.42 12.72
C PHE A 110 -40.53 5.42 13.07
N PHE A 111 -40.05 4.38 13.78
CA PHE A 111 -38.63 4.27 14.12
C PHE A 111 -37.73 4.17 12.89
N ILE A 112 -38.14 3.43 11.87
CA ILE A 112 -37.38 3.31 10.60
C ILE A 112 -37.28 4.68 9.91
N ILE A 113 -38.38 5.43 9.80
CA ILE A 113 -38.39 6.74 9.13
C ILE A 113 -37.53 7.75 9.90
N VAL A 114 -37.65 7.80 11.23
CA VAL A 114 -36.83 8.69 12.07
C VAL A 114 -35.35 8.33 11.96
N TYR A 115 -35.00 7.05 12.01
CA TYR A 115 -33.63 6.58 11.87
C TYR A 115 -33.02 6.97 10.51
N GLN A 116 -33.75 6.75 9.41
CA GLN A 116 -33.28 7.12 8.08
C GLN A 116 -33.12 8.63 7.91
N LYS A 117 -34.03 9.44 8.47
CA LYS A 117 -33.91 10.91 8.43
C LYS A 117 -32.76 11.44 9.26
N HIS A 118 -32.53 10.88 10.44
CA HIS A 118 -31.38 11.24 11.26
C HIS A 118 -30.07 10.90 10.54
N LYS A 119 -30.01 9.73 9.89
CA LYS A 119 -28.88 9.32 9.06
C LYS A 119 -28.66 10.30 7.90
N LEU A 120 -29.71 10.68 7.18
CA LEU A 120 -29.63 11.62 6.04
C LEU A 120 -29.23 13.04 6.47
N ALA A 121 -29.74 13.54 7.60
CA ALA A 121 -29.38 14.84 8.14
C ALA A 121 -27.89 14.90 8.49
N ASN A 122 -27.37 13.86 9.16
CA ASN A 122 -25.95 13.76 9.48
C ASN A 122 -25.07 13.71 8.20
N TYR A 123 -25.51 13.02 7.15
CA TYR A 123 -24.79 13.02 5.86
C TYR A 123 -24.83 14.39 5.17
N THR A 124 -25.94 15.13 5.29
CA THR A 124 -26.11 16.44 4.67
C THR A 124 -25.28 17.50 5.38
N ASP A 125 -25.28 17.50 6.71
CA ASP A 125 -24.45 18.40 7.53
C ASP A 125 -22.96 18.12 7.33
N TYR A 126 -22.58 16.83 7.25
CA TYR A 126 -21.21 16.45 6.92
C TYR A 126 -20.80 16.88 5.50
N SER A 127 -21.69 16.75 4.51
CA SER A 127 -21.44 17.19 3.13
C SER A 127 -21.34 18.71 3.00
N ASN A 128 -22.18 19.47 3.71
CA ASN A 128 -22.15 20.93 3.71
C ASN A 128 -20.91 21.46 4.44
N TYR A 129 -20.55 20.87 5.58
CA TYR A 129 -19.29 21.16 6.26
C TYR A 129 -18.07 20.91 5.37
N LEU A 130 -18.06 19.79 4.61
CA LEU A 130 -17.00 19.50 3.65
C LEU A 130 -16.93 20.52 2.51
N LYS A 131 -18.06 20.96 1.97
CA LYS A 131 -18.11 21.99 0.91
C LYS A 131 -17.64 23.35 1.41
N GLU A 132 -18.08 23.75 2.59
CA GLU A 132 -17.70 25.05 3.18
C GLU A 132 -16.22 25.09 3.56
N LYS A 133 -15.68 23.96 4.03
CA LYS A 133 -14.24 23.77 4.25
C LYS A 133 -13.45 23.82 2.94
N GLN A 134 -13.95 23.19 1.86
CA GLN A 134 -13.30 23.24 0.54
C GLN A 134 -13.24 24.64 -0.06
N ILE A 135 -14.31 25.44 0.07
CA ILE A 135 -14.36 26.80 -0.47
C ILE A 135 -13.38 27.72 0.27
N LYS A 136 -13.35 27.66 1.62
CA LYS A 136 -12.41 28.44 2.43
C LYS A 136 -10.94 28.04 2.19
N GLU A 137 -10.67 26.75 1.95
CA GLU A 137 -9.31 26.28 1.61
C GLU A 137 -8.89 26.66 0.19
N GLN A 138 -9.81 26.76 -0.77
CA GLN A 138 -9.52 27.21 -2.14
C GLN A 138 -9.15 28.71 -2.20
N GLU A 139 -9.83 29.56 -1.43
CA GLU A 139 -9.52 31.00 -1.35
C GLU A 139 -8.16 31.28 -0.69
N ILE A 140 -7.78 30.48 0.32
CA ILE A 140 -6.46 30.58 0.96
C ILE A 140 -5.35 30.14 -0.01
N ASN A 141 -5.56 29.05 -0.76
CA ASN A 141 -4.56 28.51 -1.69
C ASN A 141 -4.33 29.37 -2.94
N GLN A 142 -5.33 30.10 -3.44
CA GLN A 142 -5.13 31.01 -4.59
C GLN A 142 -4.31 32.25 -4.23
N THR A 143 -4.35 32.68 -2.97
CA THR A 143 -3.68 33.90 -2.52
C THR A 143 -2.20 33.62 -2.17
N GLU A 144 -1.89 32.48 -1.54
CA GLU A 144 -0.52 32.13 -1.11
C GLU A 144 0.39 31.59 -2.24
N PHE A 145 -0.17 31.00 -3.31
CA PHE A 145 0.61 30.40 -4.43
C PHE A 145 0.77 31.29 -5.67
N SER A 146 0.23 32.51 -5.64
CA SER A 146 0.41 33.52 -6.71
C SER A 146 1.82 34.13 -6.76
N LEU A 147 2.68 33.84 -5.78
CA LEU A 147 4.08 34.30 -5.70
C LEU A 147 5.06 33.60 -6.67
N ASN A 148 4.61 32.58 -7.43
CA ASN A 148 5.48 31.72 -8.25
C ASN A 148 5.77 32.23 -9.67
N SER A 149 5.56 33.51 -9.98
CA SER A 149 5.86 34.08 -11.31
C SER A 149 7.35 34.33 -11.56
N ASN A 150 8.24 34.15 -10.59
CA ASN A 150 9.67 34.54 -10.69
C ASN A 150 10.63 33.37 -10.97
N LEU A 151 10.15 32.28 -11.59
CA LEU A 151 10.98 31.13 -11.94
C LEU A 151 11.91 31.35 -13.15
N GLU A 152 11.76 32.47 -13.87
CA GLU A 152 12.62 32.83 -15.01
C GLU A 152 13.89 33.60 -14.61
N THR A 153 14.00 34.12 -13.39
CA THR A 153 15.16 34.91 -12.91
C THR A 153 16.27 34.08 -12.26
N ILE A 154 16.14 32.75 -12.20
CA ILE A 154 17.09 31.87 -11.50
C ILE A 154 18.18 31.41 -12.47
N ARG A 155 19.12 32.29 -12.81
CA ARG A 155 20.37 31.85 -13.46
C ARG A 155 21.66 32.37 -12.85
N ASP A 156 21.65 33.37 -11.95
CA ASP A 156 22.88 34.14 -11.73
C ASP A 156 23.41 34.31 -10.28
N ASP A 157 22.81 33.76 -9.21
CA ASP A 157 23.45 33.83 -7.87
C ASP A 157 23.19 32.60 -6.95
N PRO A 158 24.23 31.87 -6.49
CA PRO A 158 24.10 30.70 -5.62
C PRO A 158 23.65 30.99 -4.18
N LYS A 159 23.69 32.23 -3.67
CA LYS A 159 23.29 32.53 -2.27
C LYS A 159 21.80 32.77 -2.07
N GLU A 160 21.07 33.20 -3.09
CA GLU A 160 19.60 33.34 -3.03
C GLU A 160 18.86 31.99 -3.17
N ALA A 161 19.53 30.98 -3.74
CA ALA A 161 18.96 29.65 -3.91
C ALA A 161 18.59 28.98 -2.58
N ASP A 162 19.42 29.11 -1.54
CA ASP A 162 19.19 28.45 -0.24
C ASP A 162 17.99 29.04 0.52
N VAL A 163 17.75 30.35 0.43
CA VAL A 163 16.61 31.03 1.09
C VAL A 163 15.29 30.71 0.40
N VAL A 164 15.29 30.65 -0.93
CA VAL A 164 14.12 30.27 -1.73
C VAL A 164 13.79 28.79 -1.53
N ILE A 165 14.80 27.92 -1.42
CA ILE A 165 14.63 26.52 -1.04
C ILE A 165 13.98 26.44 0.33
N ASP A 166 14.45 27.17 1.34
CA ASP A 166 13.90 27.09 2.70
C ASP A 166 12.44 27.58 2.80
N GLN A 167 12.08 28.64 2.05
CA GLN A 167 10.69 29.08 1.90
C GLN A 167 9.81 28.06 1.17
N MET A 168 10.31 27.45 0.10
CA MET A 168 9.62 26.36 -0.61
C MET A 168 9.41 25.16 0.31
N MET A 169 10.42 24.76 1.09
CA MET A 169 10.39 23.66 2.06
C MET A 169 9.33 23.85 3.15
N LYS A 170 9.11 25.10 3.57
CA LYS A 170 8.06 25.48 4.52
C LYS A 170 6.66 25.35 3.90
N GLY A 171 6.49 25.74 2.63
CA GLY A 171 5.24 25.56 1.88
C GLY A 171 4.89 24.10 1.60
N ILE A 172 5.91 23.29 1.28
CA ILE A 172 5.79 21.85 1.04
C ILE A 172 5.42 21.11 2.31
N THR A 173 6.07 21.41 3.43
CA THR A 173 5.79 20.79 4.75
C THR A 173 4.34 21.04 5.19
N LYS A 174 3.80 22.23 4.92
CA LYS A 174 2.37 22.53 5.12
C LYS A 174 1.46 21.73 4.18
N PHE A 175 1.83 21.58 2.90
CA PHE A 175 1.09 20.76 1.92
C PHE A 175 1.11 19.26 2.25
N ILE A 176 2.18 18.76 2.87
CA ILE A 176 2.30 17.37 3.31
C ILE A 176 1.45 17.10 4.55
N ALA A 177 1.46 18.01 5.52
CA ALA A 177 0.57 17.94 6.68
C ALA A 177 -0.90 18.04 6.29
N TYR A 178 -1.18 18.73 5.17
CA TYR A 178 -2.50 18.80 4.54
C TYR A 178 -2.92 17.47 3.89
N LEU A 179 -2.01 16.77 3.20
CA LEU A 179 -2.29 15.48 2.56
C LEU A 179 -2.35 14.30 3.54
N ASP A 180 -1.53 14.27 4.59
CA ASP A 180 -1.48 13.14 5.55
C ASP A 180 -2.80 12.94 6.33
N ASN A 181 -3.72 13.91 6.30
CA ASN A 181 -5.00 13.86 7.01
C ASN A 181 -6.24 13.66 6.10
N ARG A 182 -6.07 13.40 4.79
CA ARG A 182 -7.20 13.18 3.87
C ARG A 182 -6.86 12.30 2.66
N PRO A 183 -7.87 11.74 1.95
CA PRO A 183 -7.68 11.15 0.64
C PRO A 183 -7.18 12.22 -0.37
N ILE A 184 -6.29 11.82 -1.28
CA ILE A 184 -5.69 12.70 -2.30
C ILE A 184 -6.65 12.88 -3.48
N TYR A 185 -6.89 14.12 -3.91
CA TYR A 185 -7.82 14.46 -4.99
C TYR A 185 -7.10 14.87 -6.29
N LYS A 186 -7.88 15.10 -7.35
CA LYS A 186 -7.39 15.31 -8.72
C LYS A 186 -6.52 16.57 -8.86
N GLU A 187 -6.79 17.61 -8.06
CA GLU A 187 -6.02 18.85 -8.06
C GLU A 187 -4.62 18.65 -7.41
N ASP A 188 -4.52 17.80 -6.39
CA ASP A 188 -3.27 17.49 -5.68
C ASP A 188 -2.26 16.80 -6.61
N LEU A 189 -2.74 15.92 -7.51
CA LEU A 189 -1.93 15.25 -8.52
C LEU A 189 -1.27 16.22 -9.52
N ASN A 190 -1.95 17.30 -9.89
CA ASN A 190 -1.37 18.30 -10.80
C ASN A 190 -0.28 19.14 -10.11
N LEU A 191 -0.45 19.40 -8.81
CA LEU A 191 0.53 20.06 -7.95
C LEU A 191 1.78 19.19 -7.74
N ILE A 192 1.59 17.87 -7.60
CA ILE A 192 2.67 16.87 -7.52
C ILE A 192 3.46 16.81 -8.84
N ILE A 193 2.75 16.81 -9.96
CA ILE A 193 3.36 16.72 -11.30
C ILE A 193 4.19 17.97 -11.63
N ASN A 194 3.72 19.16 -11.26
CA ASN A 194 4.39 20.42 -11.61
C ASN A 194 5.63 20.74 -10.76
N ASN A 195 5.77 20.12 -9.58
CA ASN A 195 6.87 20.38 -8.64
C ASN A 195 7.83 19.18 -8.48
N PHE A 196 8.05 18.39 -9.53
CA PHE A 196 8.70 17.08 -9.43
C PHE A 196 10.15 17.09 -8.88
N VAL A 197 10.96 18.12 -9.15
CA VAL A 197 12.31 18.28 -8.57
C VAL A 197 12.25 18.47 -7.06
N ILE A 198 11.24 19.20 -6.62
CA ILE A 198 10.93 19.44 -5.22
C ILE A 198 10.38 18.15 -4.57
N TRP A 199 9.64 17.32 -5.32
CA TRP A 199 9.22 16.00 -4.86
C TRP A 199 10.36 14.99 -4.76
N ASP A 200 11.43 15.07 -5.57
CA ASP A 200 12.64 14.24 -5.38
C ASP A 200 13.34 14.57 -4.04
N ILE A 201 13.46 15.86 -3.71
CA ILE A 201 13.96 16.33 -2.41
C ILE A 201 13.02 15.90 -1.28
N PHE A 202 11.71 16.03 -1.47
CA PHE A 202 10.72 15.58 -0.51
C PHE A 202 10.70 14.06 -0.34
N LEU A 203 10.86 13.24 -1.38
CA LEU A 203 10.90 11.78 -1.25
C LEU A 203 12.19 11.32 -0.57
N LYS A 204 13.30 12.02 -0.80
CA LYS A 204 14.53 11.91 0.01
C LYS A 204 14.31 12.30 1.48
N GLN A 205 13.26 13.08 1.80
CA GLN A 205 12.89 13.48 3.16
C GLN A 205 11.71 12.70 3.79
N ARG A 206 10.68 12.27 3.06
CA ARG A 206 9.58 11.39 3.52
C ARG A 206 10.08 9.96 3.69
N ALA A 207 11.09 9.59 2.92
CA ALA A 207 11.98 8.51 3.27
C ALA A 207 12.43 8.57 4.74
N ARG A 208 12.63 9.76 5.30
CA ARG A 208 13.01 9.96 6.71
C ARG A 208 11.81 9.94 7.66
N SER A 209 10.56 9.92 7.19
CA SER A 209 9.36 10.06 8.03
C SER A 209 8.34 8.94 7.83
N ARG A 210 8.35 8.04 8.82
CA ARG A 210 7.29 7.09 9.23
C ARG A 210 7.29 5.71 8.55
N ASN A 211 7.80 4.76 9.33
CA ASN A 211 7.54 3.32 9.32
C ASN A 211 8.09 2.48 8.17
N ASN A 212 8.92 3.05 7.29
CA ASN A 212 9.81 2.29 6.41
C ASN A 212 11.28 2.60 6.75
N VAL A 213 12.09 1.53 6.75
CA VAL A 213 13.44 1.44 7.31
C VAL A 213 14.45 2.25 6.51
N ILE A 214 14.49 3.56 6.73
CA ILE A 214 15.49 4.40 6.09
C ILE A 214 16.61 4.63 7.07
N LEU A 215 17.72 3.95 6.78
CA LEU A 215 18.97 4.21 7.45
C LEU A 215 19.25 5.71 7.42
N ILE A 216 19.64 6.26 8.57
CA ILE A 216 20.20 7.60 8.68
C ILE A 216 21.70 7.42 8.91
N PRO A 217 22.50 7.20 7.83
CA PRO A 217 23.89 6.87 8.01
C PRO A 217 24.63 8.10 8.52
N SER A 218 25.37 7.93 9.60
CA SER A 218 26.26 8.94 10.14
C SER A 218 27.64 8.33 10.35
N LYS A 219 28.65 9.19 10.29
CA LYS A 219 30.04 8.78 10.51
C LYS A 219 30.27 8.64 12.02
N VAL A 220 30.81 7.51 12.46
CA VAL A 220 31.07 7.22 13.87
C VAL A 220 32.40 6.46 14.01
N SER A 221 33.20 6.79 15.03
CA SER A 221 34.36 6.00 15.45
C SER A 221 33.95 4.81 16.31
N PHE A 222 34.84 3.83 16.48
CA PHE A 222 34.57 2.69 17.38
C PHE A 222 34.39 3.14 18.84
N ASP A 223 35.20 4.09 19.31
CA ASP A 223 35.09 4.61 20.68
C ASP A 223 33.75 5.31 20.92
N GLU A 224 33.30 6.16 19.98
CA GLU A 224 31.98 6.80 20.04
C GLU A 224 30.84 5.77 19.99
N LEU A 225 31.02 4.69 19.21
CA LEU A 225 30.03 3.61 19.13
C LEU A 225 29.94 2.83 20.44
N ILE A 226 31.09 2.56 21.09
CA ILE A 226 31.17 1.92 22.41
C ILE A 226 30.46 2.77 23.46
N GLN A 227 30.77 4.07 23.54
CA GLN A 227 30.12 4.98 24.49
C GLN A 227 28.59 5.00 24.30
N LYS A 228 28.12 5.05 23.05
CA LYS A 228 26.67 5.00 22.76
C LYS A 228 26.04 3.64 23.11
N LEU A 229 26.79 2.56 22.95
CA LEU A 229 26.36 1.22 23.33
C LEU A 229 26.24 1.07 24.86
N GLU A 230 27.19 1.60 25.62
CA GLU A 230 27.16 1.64 27.09
C GLU A 230 25.91 2.39 27.57
N VAL A 231 25.67 3.60 27.05
CA VAL A 231 24.46 4.38 27.35
C VAL A 231 23.18 3.61 26.95
N GLY A 232 23.18 2.94 25.80
CA GLY A 232 22.05 2.11 25.35
C GLY A 232 21.75 0.94 26.29
N LEU A 233 22.80 0.27 26.79
CA LEU A 233 22.67 -0.81 27.78
C LEU A 233 22.16 -0.29 29.12
N GLU A 234 22.68 0.85 29.61
CA GLU A 234 22.19 1.48 30.86
C GLU A 234 20.69 1.81 30.81
N LEU A 235 20.20 2.27 29.66
CA LEU A 235 18.80 2.64 29.47
C LEU A 235 17.86 1.43 29.44
N GLU A 236 18.29 0.30 28.88
CA GLU A 236 17.51 -0.95 28.83
C GLU A 236 17.58 -1.73 30.16
N CYS A 237 18.73 -1.69 30.84
CA CYS A 237 18.99 -2.45 32.08
C CYS A 237 18.55 -1.75 33.38
N LYS A 238 17.62 -0.79 33.36
CA LYS A 238 17.22 0.00 34.56
C LYS A 238 16.89 -0.80 35.84
N GLN A 239 16.63 -2.11 35.73
CA GLN A 239 16.33 -3.01 36.85
C GLN A 239 17.27 -4.26 36.93
N HIS A 240 18.26 -4.40 36.04
CA HIS A 240 19.10 -5.59 35.91
C HIS A 240 20.59 -5.23 35.87
N THR A 241 21.46 -6.19 36.19
CA THR A 241 22.91 -6.01 36.09
C THR A 241 23.31 -5.77 34.63
N ILE A 242 24.00 -4.65 34.36
CA ILE A 242 24.53 -4.34 33.03
C ILE A 242 25.57 -5.41 32.65
N PRO A 243 25.45 -6.07 31.48
CA PRO A 243 26.42 -7.06 31.05
C PRO A 243 27.77 -6.39 30.81
N LYS A 244 28.82 -6.98 31.36
CA LYS A 244 30.19 -6.53 31.07
C LYS A 244 30.56 -7.00 29.66
N PHE A 245 31.09 -6.10 28.85
CA PHE A 245 31.55 -6.47 27.53
C PHE A 245 32.93 -5.89 27.21
N MET A 246 33.61 -6.51 26.26
CA MET A 246 34.90 -6.05 25.75
C MET A 246 34.89 -6.14 24.23
N ILE A 247 35.30 -5.06 23.59
CA ILE A 247 35.52 -5.03 22.13
C ILE A 247 37.02 -5.13 21.88
N GLY A 248 37.43 -6.20 21.21
CA GLY A 248 38.81 -6.42 20.77
C GLY A 248 38.94 -6.31 19.26
N SER A 249 40.00 -5.65 18.80
CA SER A 249 40.44 -5.78 17.41
C SER A 249 41.44 -6.92 17.28
N LYS A 250 41.27 -7.75 16.24
CA LYS A 250 42.28 -8.74 15.85
C LYS A 250 43.08 -8.33 14.60
N ASP A 251 42.68 -7.23 13.95
CA ASP A 251 43.33 -6.67 12.75
C ASP A 251 43.75 -5.21 12.97
N ASP A 252 45.01 -4.87 12.71
CA ASP A 252 45.51 -3.47 12.71
C ASP A 252 44.92 -2.62 11.58
N LYS A 253 44.12 -3.24 10.69
CA LYS A 253 43.56 -2.62 9.47
C LYS A 253 42.12 -2.16 9.61
N LEU A 254 41.55 -2.19 10.82
CA LEU A 254 40.19 -1.67 11.03
C LEU A 254 40.10 -0.19 10.64
N PRO A 255 39.03 0.23 9.95
CA PRO A 255 38.84 1.63 9.63
C PRO A 255 38.63 2.43 10.92
N GLU A 256 39.25 3.60 11.04
CA GLU A 256 39.10 4.49 12.20
C GLU A 256 37.62 4.88 12.42
N LYS A 257 36.85 5.01 11.33
CA LYS A 257 35.44 5.42 11.35
C LYS A 257 34.62 4.64 10.33
N ILE A 258 33.37 4.33 10.69
CA ILE A 258 32.37 3.69 9.84
C ILE A 258 31.21 4.64 9.56
N ILE A 259 30.46 4.40 8.47
CA ILE A 259 29.24 5.13 8.12
C ILE A 259 28.06 4.15 8.17
N CYS A 260 27.25 4.25 9.22
CA CYS A 260 26.10 3.38 9.50
C CYS A 260 24.96 4.15 10.20
N ASP A 261 23.77 3.56 10.28
CA ASP A 261 22.72 4.10 11.17
C ASP A 261 23.06 3.72 12.61
N VAL A 262 23.69 4.66 13.31
CA VAL A 262 24.26 4.42 14.64
C VAL A 262 23.20 3.94 15.64
N ASN A 263 21.98 4.48 15.58
CA ASN A 263 20.93 4.10 16.51
C ASN A 263 20.47 2.65 16.29
N GLN A 264 20.32 2.25 15.02
CA GLN A 264 19.97 0.88 14.69
C GLN A 264 21.12 -0.09 15.02
N VAL A 265 22.37 0.27 14.75
CA VAL A 265 23.53 -0.57 15.10
C VAL A 265 23.68 -0.71 16.61
N VAL A 266 23.48 0.37 17.38
CA VAL A 266 23.45 0.30 18.86
C VAL A 266 22.31 -0.62 19.32
N SER A 267 21.09 -0.45 18.81
CA SER A 267 19.95 -1.31 19.15
C SER A 267 20.21 -2.80 18.85
N LEU A 268 20.85 -3.08 17.70
CA LEU A 268 21.29 -4.43 17.31
C LEU A 268 22.27 -4.99 18.34
N LEU A 269 23.33 -4.25 18.65
CA LEU A 269 24.38 -4.70 19.58
C LEU A 269 23.82 -4.86 21.00
N THR A 270 23.00 -3.92 21.48
CA THR A 270 22.31 -4.02 22.76
C THR A 270 21.47 -5.29 22.85
N SER A 271 20.65 -5.56 21.82
CA SER A 271 19.83 -6.78 21.79
C SER A 271 20.69 -8.04 21.83
N VAL A 272 21.74 -8.10 21.00
CA VAL A 272 22.64 -9.27 20.96
C VAL A 272 23.38 -9.46 22.29
N LEU A 273 23.89 -8.38 22.90
CA LEU A 273 24.62 -8.44 24.16
C LEU A 273 23.73 -8.91 25.32
N LEU A 274 22.51 -8.39 25.42
CA LEU A 274 21.56 -8.80 26.46
C LEU A 274 21.17 -10.27 26.32
N SER A 275 20.82 -10.71 25.10
CA SER A 275 20.48 -12.11 24.85
C SER A 275 21.69 -13.02 25.13
N MET A 276 22.90 -12.66 24.70
CA MET A 276 24.12 -13.43 25.00
C MET A 276 24.46 -13.48 26.48
N ALA A 277 24.31 -12.37 27.21
CA ALA A 277 24.57 -12.35 28.65
C ALA A 277 23.57 -13.20 29.43
N SER A 278 22.30 -13.24 29.01
CA SER A 278 21.25 -14.05 29.64
C SER A 278 21.49 -15.57 29.51
N LEU A 279 22.23 -15.99 28.49
CA LEU A 279 22.57 -17.40 28.23
C LEU A 279 23.82 -17.87 28.99
N ASP A 280 24.57 -16.95 29.62
CA ASP A 280 25.78 -17.26 30.38
C ASP A 280 25.47 -17.36 31.89
N THR A 281 25.67 -18.53 32.47
CA THR A 281 25.52 -18.74 33.92
C THR A 281 26.72 -18.25 34.74
N SER A 282 27.81 -17.83 34.07
CA SER A 282 29.04 -17.34 34.69
C SER A 282 29.28 -15.85 34.38
N ASN A 283 28.91 -14.97 35.32
CA ASN A 283 29.22 -13.53 35.34
C ASN A 283 28.75 -12.65 34.14
N GLY A 284 28.10 -13.21 33.12
CA GLY A 284 27.46 -12.44 32.03
C GLY A 284 28.43 -11.61 31.18
N PHE A 285 29.68 -12.06 31.01
CA PHE A 285 30.70 -11.33 30.24
C PHE A 285 30.66 -11.70 28.76
N VAL A 286 30.51 -10.69 27.89
CA VAL A 286 30.41 -10.88 26.44
C VAL A 286 31.61 -10.25 25.72
N SER A 287 32.24 -11.01 24.84
CA SER A 287 33.31 -10.53 23.98
C SER A 287 32.80 -10.21 22.57
N ILE A 288 33.26 -9.10 22.00
CA ILE A 288 33.06 -8.73 20.60
C ILE A 288 34.43 -8.65 19.94
N GLN A 289 34.71 -9.54 19.00
CA GLN A 289 35.95 -9.51 18.22
C GLN A 289 35.67 -8.95 16.82
N CYS A 290 36.43 -7.94 16.42
CA CYS A 290 36.29 -7.25 15.15
C CYS A 290 37.37 -7.70 14.16
N TYR A 291 36.95 -8.02 12.94
CA TYR A 291 37.81 -8.46 11.84
C TYR A 291 37.49 -7.69 10.55
N THR A 292 38.51 -7.42 9.74
CA THR A 292 38.33 -6.83 8.42
C THR A 292 37.91 -7.88 7.40
N THR A 293 36.93 -7.57 6.56
CA THR A 293 36.44 -8.47 5.50
C THR A 293 35.78 -7.66 4.39
N TYR A 294 35.14 -8.34 3.43
CA TYR A 294 34.40 -7.73 2.35
C TYR A 294 32.99 -8.32 2.25
N LEU A 295 32.03 -7.49 1.84
CA LEU A 295 30.72 -7.91 1.39
C LEU A 295 30.67 -7.83 -0.14
N GLU A 296 30.24 -8.91 -0.78
CA GLU A 296 30.10 -9.01 -2.23
C GLU A 296 28.64 -9.18 -2.63
N TYR A 297 28.25 -8.41 -3.64
CA TYR A 297 26.91 -8.43 -4.20
C TYR A 297 26.98 -8.62 -5.70
N GLU A 298 26.19 -9.56 -6.17
CA GLU A 298 25.95 -9.74 -7.60
C GLU A 298 24.99 -8.65 -8.08
N LEU A 299 25.49 -7.75 -8.92
CA LEU A 299 24.65 -6.79 -9.62
C LEU A 299 24.39 -7.34 -11.02
N ALA A 300 23.16 -7.80 -11.24
CA ALA A 300 22.70 -8.13 -12.58
C ALA A 300 22.72 -6.85 -13.44
N ARG A 301 23.50 -6.84 -14.51
CA ARG A 301 23.46 -5.75 -15.48
C ARG A 301 22.20 -5.82 -16.32
N PHE A 302 21.78 -4.65 -16.75
CA PHE A 302 20.70 -4.48 -17.71
C PHE A 302 21.18 -4.92 -19.10
N SER A 303 20.99 -6.19 -19.45
CA SER A 303 21.10 -6.70 -20.82
C SER A 303 20.59 -8.14 -20.89
N GLU A 304 20.10 -8.58 -22.05
CA GLU A 304 19.93 -10.01 -22.36
C GLU A 304 21.28 -10.75 -22.30
N ASP A 305 22.40 -10.02 -22.34
CA ASP A 305 23.72 -10.52 -21.98
C ASP A 305 23.88 -10.67 -20.46
N LYS A 306 23.92 -11.93 -20.03
CA LYS A 306 24.03 -12.43 -18.65
C LYS A 306 25.37 -12.08 -17.94
N SER A 307 26.00 -10.96 -18.25
CA SER A 307 27.23 -10.55 -17.55
C SER A 307 26.86 -9.93 -16.20
N THR A 308 26.95 -10.73 -15.14
CA THR A 308 26.82 -10.22 -13.77
C THR A 308 28.12 -9.56 -13.36
N THR A 309 28.01 -8.44 -12.64
CA THR A 309 29.19 -7.74 -12.10
C THR A 309 29.16 -7.86 -10.60
N ASP A 310 30.13 -8.59 -10.05
CA ASP A 310 30.33 -8.66 -8.62
C ASP A 310 30.92 -7.33 -8.13
N VAL A 311 30.26 -6.73 -7.14
CA VAL A 311 30.75 -5.52 -6.48
C VAL A 311 31.08 -5.82 -5.04
N ARG A 312 32.31 -5.48 -4.65
CA ARG A 312 32.83 -5.68 -3.30
C ARG A 312 32.86 -4.37 -2.52
N PHE A 313 32.48 -4.46 -1.26
CA PHE A 313 32.51 -3.35 -0.30
C PHE A 313 33.29 -3.76 0.94
N PRO A 314 34.20 -2.91 1.44
CA PRO A 314 34.85 -3.13 2.73
C PRO A 314 33.80 -3.31 3.84
N ALA A 315 34.02 -4.28 4.71
CA ALA A 315 33.09 -4.66 5.77
C ALA A 315 33.85 -5.05 7.04
N ILE A 316 33.13 -5.02 8.16
CA ILE A 316 33.63 -5.46 9.46
C ILE A 316 32.80 -6.66 9.90
N ALA A 317 33.49 -7.75 10.21
CA ALA A 317 32.92 -8.92 10.84
C ALA A 317 33.04 -8.80 12.36
N LEU A 318 31.89 -8.86 13.04
CA LEU A 318 31.73 -8.82 14.48
C LEU A 318 31.40 -10.25 14.94
N VAL A 319 32.34 -10.87 15.65
CA VAL A 319 32.12 -12.16 16.32
C VAL A 319 31.75 -11.87 17.76
N ILE A 320 30.50 -12.16 18.12
CA ILE A 320 29.91 -11.82 19.42
C ILE A 320 29.61 -13.10 20.19
N GLY A 321 30.23 -13.31 21.35
CA GLY A 321 29.97 -14.48 22.17
C GLY A 321 30.56 -14.36 23.58
N HIS A 322 30.32 -15.34 24.44
CA HIS A 322 30.80 -15.33 25.83
C HIS A 322 32.34 -15.18 25.90
N GLY A 323 32.84 -14.50 26.94
CA GLY A 323 34.28 -14.22 27.08
C GLY A 323 35.17 -15.44 27.23
N ALA A 324 34.62 -16.60 27.59
CA ALA A 324 35.37 -17.84 27.80
C ALA A 324 35.38 -18.78 26.57
N ILE A 325 34.98 -18.30 25.38
CA ILE A 325 34.97 -19.13 24.17
C ILE A 325 36.41 -19.36 23.69
N PRO A 326 36.87 -20.63 23.56
CA PRO A 326 38.18 -20.95 23.00
C PRO A 326 38.32 -20.45 21.56
N GLU A 327 39.51 -20.03 21.13
CA GLU A 327 39.73 -19.52 19.76
C GLU A 327 39.36 -20.57 18.70
N GLU A 328 39.51 -21.85 18.99
CA GLU A 328 39.17 -22.96 18.09
C GLU A 328 37.65 -23.09 17.86
N ALA A 329 36.83 -22.52 18.75
CA ALA A 329 35.38 -22.50 18.66
C ALA A 329 34.82 -21.27 17.94
N LEU A 330 35.67 -20.31 17.57
CA LEU A 330 35.29 -19.13 16.80
C LEU A 330 35.01 -19.50 15.33
N PRO A 331 34.04 -18.83 14.68
CA PRO A 331 33.76 -19.04 13.27
C PRO A 331 34.97 -18.61 12.45
N LYS A 332 35.35 -19.43 11.46
CA LYS A 332 36.38 -19.06 10.49
C LYS A 332 35.90 -17.85 9.70
N ILE A 333 36.62 -16.73 9.84
CA ILE A 333 36.31 -15.51 9.11
C ILE A 333 36.67 -15.70 7.64
N LYS A 334 35.72 -15.40 6.75
CA LYS A 334 35.93 -15.45 5.31
C LYS A 334 36.54 -14.12 4.85
N ASN A 335 37.39 -14.18 3.83
CA ASN A 335 37.90 -12.98 3.16
C ASN A 335 36.78 -12.17 2.51
N CYS A 336 35.69 -12.83 2.13
CA CYS A 336 34.54 -12.21 1.49
C CYS A 336 33.26 -12.97 1.85
N TYR A 337 32.18 -12.24 2.11
CA TYR A 337 30.83 -12.76 2.35
C TYR A 337 29.91 -12.31 1.23
N GLN A 338 29.31 -13.27 0.52
CA GLN A 338 28.29 -12.99 -0.49
C GLN A 338 26.91 -12.82 0.17
N ASN A 339 26.07 -11.95 -0.39
CA ASN A 339 24.71 -11.73 0.10
C ASN A 339 23.73 -12.89 -0.22
N ILE A 340 24.20 -14.06 -0.66
CA ILE A 340 23.34 -15.21 -0.96
C ILE A 340 23.95 -16.47 -0.33
N ALA A 341 23.10 -17.23 0.38
CA ALA A 341 23.34 -18.59 0.84
C ALA A 341 24.48 -18.81 1.87
N GLY A 342 24.23 -18.41 3.11
CA GLY A 342 24.80 -19.08 4.28
C GLY A 342 23.67 -19.77 5.03
N ASP A 343 23.33 -20.96 4.55
CA ASP A 343 22.37 -21.94 5.09
C ASP A 343 20.88 -21.79 4.71
N SER A 344 20.49 -22.75 3.88
CA SER A 344 19.15 -23.17 3.47
C SER A 344 18.54 -22.46 2.26
N GLN A 345 18.35 -23.24 1.19
CA GLN A 345 17.04 -23.34 0.55
C GLN A 345 15.98 -23.01 1.60
N PHE A 346 15.22 -21.93 1.40
CA PHE A 346 14.01 -21.68 2.19
C PHE A 346 12.99 -22.77 1.85
N ASN A 347 13.21 -23.95 2.42
CA ASN A 347 12.29 -25.04 2.44
C ASN A 347 11.27 -24.63 3.50
N TRP A 348 10.09 -24.19 3.08
CA TRP A 348 8.94 -23.85 3.92
C TRP A 348 8.67 -24.88 5.03
N HIS A 349 9.21 -26.10 4.91
CA HIS A 349 9.04 -27.23 5.80
C HIS A 349 10.05 -27.39 6.96
N SER A 350 11.05 -26.52 7.10
CA SER A 350 12.01 -26.64 8.23
C SER A 350 11.68 -25.78 9.46
N VAL A 351 10.56 -25.04 9.47
CA VAL A 351 10.12 -24.18 10.59
C VAL A 351 9.77 -24.96 11.88
N VAL A 352 9.91 -26.29 11.89
CA VAL A 352 9.71 -27.11 13.11
C VAL A 352 11.01 -27.72 13.63
N GLN A 353 12.20 -27.30 13.18
CA GLN A 353 13.45 -27.87 13.71
C GLN A 353 14.21 -26.92 14.64
N LYS A 354 14.06 -27.23 15.93
CA LYS A 354 14.74 -26.72 17.13
C LYS A 354 14.61 -25.22 17.35
N GLU A 355 13.61 -24.86 18.14
CA GLU A 355 13.56 -23.57 18.85
C GLU A 355 14.92 -23.32 19.52
N SER A 356 15.64 -22.33 18.99
CA SER A 356 16.72 -21.68 19.71
C SER A 356 16.11 -20.97 20.92
N GLU A 357 16.79 -20.97 22.07
CA GLU A 357 16.39 -20.27 23.31
C GLU A 357 16.24 -18.73 23.16
N TRP A 358 16.44 -18.18 21.95
CA TRP A 358 16.25 -16.77 21.62
C TRP A 358 14.79 -16.48 21.29
N ALA A 359 14.25 -15.38 21.83
CA ALA A 359 12.89 -14.96 21.53
C ALA A 359 12.70 -14.70 20.02
N ASN A 360 11.61 -15.21 19.44
CA ASN A 360 11.26 -15.04 18.03
C ASN A 360 11.13 -13.56 17.58
N ILE A 361 10.96 -12.63 18.53
CA ILE A 361 10.89 -11.19 18.27
C ILE A 361 12.29 -10.59 18.15
N GLU A 362 13.19 -10.89 19.08
CA GLU A 362 14.60 -10.43 19.06
C GLU A 362 15.32 -10.89 17.80
N LYS A 363 15.14 -12.16 17.45
CA LYS A 363 15.71 -12.75 16.22
C LYS A 363 15.28 -11.99 14.97
N ARG A 364 14.00 -11.59 14.90
CA ARG A 364 13.45 -10.82 13.76
C ARG A 364 14.01 -9.40 13.71
N ASN A 365 14.13 -8.72 14.85
CA ASN A 365 14.70 -7.38 14.91
C ASN A 365 16.18 -7.37 14.49
N ILE A 366 16.99 -8.31 15.00
CA ILE A 366 18.40 -8.45 14.62
C ILE A 366 18.54 -8.71 13.12
N GLN A 367 17.76 -9.67 12.58
CA GLN A 367 17.75 -9.94 11.15
C GLN A 367 17.37 -8.72 10.32
N GLN A 368 16.36 -7.96 10.74
CA GLN A 368 15.89 -6.80 10.01
C GLN A 368 16.96 -5.71 9.95
N ILE A 369 17.59 -5.37 11.09
CA ILE A 369 18.62 -4.34 11.15
C ILE A 369 19.84 -4.72 10.29
N VAL A 370 20.31 -5.97 10.37
CA VAL A 370 21.46 -6.41 9.56
C VAL A 370 21.11 -6.35 8.06
N ARG A 371 19.93 -6.82 7.67
CA ARG A 371 19.48 -6.80 6.26
C ARG A 371 19.35 -5.39 5.70
N THR A 372 18.79 -4.46 6.47
CA THR A 372 18.61 -3.07 6.01
C THR A 372 19.96 -2.37 5.84
N HIS A 373 20.97 -2.80 6.61
CA HIS A 373 22.37 -2.42 6.44
C HIS A 373 23.10 -3.20 5.33
N TYR A 374 22.41 -3.99 4.53
CA TYR A 374 22.98 -4.89 3.50
C TYR A 374 23.96 -5.93 4.07
N GLY A 375 23.97 -6.17 5.38
CA GLY A 375 24.93 -7.04 6.05
C GLY A 375 24.63 -8.54 5.91
N TYR A 376 25.58 -9.33 6.39
CA TYR A 376 25.47 -10.78 6.54
C TYR A 376 25.33 -11.15 8.02
N LEU A 377 24.53 -12.18 8.32
CA LEU A 377 24.23 -12.61 9.67
C LEU A 377 24.23 -14.14 9.74
N GLN A 378 24.93 -14.67 10.73
CA GLN A 378 24.92 -16.08 11.10
C GLN A 378 24.60 -16.20 12.59
N PHE A 379 23.43 -16.78 12.90
CA PHE A 379 23.03 -17.06 14.27
C PHE A 379 23.85 -18.20 14.88
N PRO A 380 23.98 -18.25 16.21
CA PRO A 380 24.57 -19.38 16.92
C PRO A 380 23.84 -20.68 16.59
N THR A 381 24.58 -21.75 16.30
CA THR A 381 23.97 -23.09 16.16
C THR A 381 23.67 -23.74 17.52
N SER A 382 24.16 -23.15 18.61
CA SER A 382 23.98 -23.60 20.00
C SER A 382 24.25 -22.42 20.96
N PRO A 383 23.70 -22.41 22.19
CA PRO A 383 23.83 -21.28 23.13
C PRO A 383 25.28 -20.85 23.41
N LYS A 384 26.20 -21.81 23.48
CA LYS A 384 27.64 -21.55 23.76
C LYS A 384 28.49 -21.15 22.55
N LYS A 385 27.88 -20.95 21.38
CA LYS A 385 28.60 -20.55 20.16
C LYS A 385 28.39 -19.07 19.88
N PRO A 386 29.39 -18.39 19.29
CA PRO A 386 29.27 -16.98 18.98
C PRO A 386 28.32 -16.74 17.79
N MET A 387 27.72 -15.55 17.76
CA MET A 387 27.04 -14.98 16.61
C MET A 387 28.06 -14.27 15.71
N LEU A 388 27.86 -14.34 14.39
CA LEU A 388 28.65 -13.58 13.43
C LEU A 388 27.75 -12.57 12.71
N VAL A 389 28.10 -11.30 12.82
CA VAL A 389 27.45 -10.17 12.13
C VAL A 389 28.47 -9.50 11.24
N VAL A 390 28.18 -9.31 9.97
CA VAL A 390 29.08 -8.60 9.03
C VAL A 390 28.34 -7.39 8.48
N LEU A 391 28.87 -6.20 8.71
CA LEU A 391 28.28 -4.93 8.27
C LEU A 391 29.24 -4.19 7.34
N PRO A 392 28.74 -3.49 6.30
CA PRO A 392 29.59 -2.67 5.45
C PRO A 392 30.18 -1.50 6.25
N CYS A 393 31.43 -1.16 5.97
CA CYS A 393 32.09 0.00 6.58
C CYS A 393 31.41 1.32 6.17
N ASN A 394 30.77 1.34 5.00
CA ASN A 394 30.02 2.48 4.50
C ASN A 394 28.72 2.02 3.85
N VAL A 395 27.64 2.02 4.63
CA VAL A 395 26.32 1.57 4.15
C VAL A 395 25.73 2.52 3.09
N ALA A 396 26.09 3.81 3.15
CA ALA A 396 25.68 4.77 2.14
C ALA A 396 26.29 4.44 0.79
N ALA A 397 27.58 4.07 0.73
CA ALA A 397 28.22 3.64 -0.52
C ALA A 397 27.58 2.39 -1.13
N VAL A 398 27.20 1.41 -0.29
CA VAL A 398 26.45 0.23 -0.77
C VAL A 398 25.11 0.66 -1.37
N ARG A 399 24.31 1.41 -0.61
CA ARG A 399 23.00 1.91 -1.06
C ARG A 399 23.11 2.72 -2.35
N ASP A 400 24.05 3.66 -2.40
CA ASP A 400 24.22 4.55 -3.54
C ASP A 400 24.65 3.77 -4.77
N LYS A 401 25.46 2.69 -4.63
CA LYS A 401 25.76 1.77 -5.74
C LYS A 401 24.53 0.99 -6.21
N MET A 402 23.70 0.47 -5.27
CA MET A 402 22.47 -0.24 -5.60
C MET A 402 21.49 0.66 -6.35
N ILE A 403 21.43 1.94 -5.97
CA ILE A 403 20.60 2.96 -6.62
C ILE A 403 21.22 3.43 -7.94
N ALA A 404 22.54 3.57 -8.04
CA ALA A 404 23.20 4.02 -9.25
C ALA A 404 23.07 3.00 -10.40
N ALA A 405 22.77 1.73 -10.13
CA ALA A 405 22.39 0.76 -11.16
C ALA A 405 21.05 1.12 -11.85
N ILE A 406 20.23 1.92 -11.18
CA ILE A 406 18.93 2.41 -11.62
C ILE A 406 19.11 3.74 -12.37
N ILE A 407 19.87 3.75 -13.47
CA ILE A 407 20.04 4.95 -14.28
C ILE A 407 18.78 5.15 -15.13
N PRO A 408 18.04 6.28 -15.00
CA PRO A 408 16.93 6.56 -15.89
C PRO A 408 17.46 6.80 -17.31
N SER A 409 16.86 6.14 -18.30
CA SER A 409 17.13 6.46 -19.71
C SER A 409 16.77 7.91 -20.01
N SER A 410 17.69 8.64 -20.62
CA SER A 410 17.49 10.00 -21.14
C SER A 410 16.75 10.00 -22.49
N THR A 411 15.73 9.15 -22.62
CA THR A 411 14.89 9.11 -23.83
C THR A 411 13.90 10.26 -23.78
N PHE A 412 14.00 11.18 -24.72
CA PHE A 412 13.06 12.29 -24.87
C PHE A 412 11.67 11.76 -25.25
N ILE A 413 10.64 12.23 -24.56
CA ILE A 413 9.24 11.94 -24.88
C ILE A 413 8.49 13.22 -25.22
N GLY A 414 7.61 13.15 -26.22
CA GLY A 414 6.78 14.29 -26.60
C GLY A 414 5.72 14.60 -25.54
N SER A 415 5.34 15.89 -25.40
CA SER A 415 4.30 16.34 -24.46
C SER A 415 2.96 15.60 -24.63
N LYS A 416 2.58 15.26 -25.86
CA LYS A 416 1.35 14.49 -26.15
C LYS A 416 1.39 13.08 -25.56
N GLU A 417 2.50 12.38 -25.75
CA GLU A 417 2.67 11.02 -25.24
C GLU A 417 2.77 11.01 -23.71
N LEU A 418 3.47 11.99 -23.12
CA LEU A 418 3.48 12.18 -21.68
C LEU A 418 2.06 12.30 -21.14
N LYS A 419 1.22 13.16 -21.72
CA LYS A 419 -0.18 13.34 -21.29
C LYS A 419 -0.97 12.04 -21.39
N ILE A 420 -0.86 11.29 -22.50
CA ILE A 420 -1.55 10.00 -22.68
C ILE A 420 -1.10 8.99 -21.62
N SER A 421 0.21 8.87 -21.40
CA SER A 421 0.76 7.95 -20.41
C SER A 421 0.33 8.29 -18.98
N MET A 422 0.14 9.58 -18.65
CA MET A 422 -0.36 10.02 -17.35
C MET A 422 -1.84 9.67 -17.16
N ILE A 423 -2.65 9.69 -18.22
CA ILE A 423 -4.03 9.22 -18.18
C ILE A 423 -4.07 7.72 -17.89
N VAL A 424 -3.22 6.93 -18.55
CA VAL A 424 -3.11 5.48 -18.32
C VAL A 424 -2.68 5.19 -16.89
N LEU A 425 -1.65 5.90 -16.41
CA LEU A 425 -1.15 5.76 -15.04
C LEU A 425 -2.24 6.06 -14.01
N LYS A 426 -3.00 7.14 -14.20
CA LYS A 426 -4.10 7.49 -13.30
C LYS A 426 -5.23 6.46 -13.30
N LYS A 427 -5.57 5.94 -14.48
CA LYS A 427 -6.59 4.88 -14.62
C LYS A 427 -6.14 3.61 -13.90
N ALA A 428 -4.90 3.19 -14.12
CA ALA A 428 -4.32 2.03 -13.46
C ALA A 428 -4.27 2.20 -11.94
N TYR A 429 -3.84 3.37 -11.45
CA TYR A 429 -3.83 3.67 -10.02
C TYR A 429 -5.20 3.43 -9.38
N ASN A 430 -6.24 4.06 -9.94
CA ASN A 430 -7.61 3.91 -9.44
C ASN A 430 -8.07 2.44 -9.53
N SER A 431 -7.79 1.78 -10.66
CA SER A 431 -8.18 0.40 -10.90
C SER A 431 -7.54 -0.55 -9.88
N LEU A 432 -6.26 -0.37 -9.57
CA LEU A 432 -5.54 -1.21 -8.60
C LEU A 432 -6.04 -1.00 -7.17
N CYS A 433 -6.34 0.23 -6.78
CA CYS A 433 -6.98 0.50 -5.49
C CYS A 433 -8.35 -0.18 -5.39
N THR A 434 -9.15 -0.19 -6.45
CA THR A 434 -10.49 -0.78 -6.42
C THR A 434 -10.52 -2.30 -6.59
N LEU A 435 -9.76 -2.83 -7.55
CA LEU A 435 -9.82 -4.24 -7.93
C LEU A 435 -9.02 -5.14 -7.00
N ALA A 436 -7.87 -4.66 -6.50
CA ALA A 436 -6.97 -5.45 -5.69
C ALA A 436 -6.97 -5.06 -4.21
N ASP A 437 -7.79 -4.08 -3.80
CA ASP A 437 -7.81 -3.50 -2.45
C ASP A 437 -6.41 -3.02 -2.00
N MET A 438 -5.65 -2.46 -2.96
CA MET A 438 -4.32 -1.93 -2.69
C MET A 438 -4.42 -0.63 -1.90
N ARG A 439 -3.73 -0.58 -0.74
CA ARG A 439 -3.59 0.64 0.05
C ARG A 439 -2.90 1.73 -0.80
N PRO A 440 -3.49 2.94 -0.91
CA PRO A 440 -2.92 4.06 -1.65
C PRO A 440 -1.44 4.31 -1.34
N THR A 441 -1.07 4.30 -0.06
CA THR A 441 0.31 4.57 0.39
C THR A 441 1.34 3.57 -0.17
N VAL A 442 0.98 2.28 -0.25
CA VAL A 442 1.86 1.25 -0.82
C VAL A 442 1.99 1.43 -2.33
N LEU A 443 0.90 1.84 -2.98
CA LEU A 443 0.87 2.08 -4.41
C LEU A 443 1.69 3.32 -4.80
N ASP A 444 1.62 4.38 -3.99
CA ASP A 444 2.43 5.59 -4.15
C ASP A 444 3.93 5.26 -4.10
N GLU A 445 4.37 4.51 -3.09
CA GLU A 445 5.77 4.08 -2.97
C GLU A 445 6.25 3.28 -4.19
N LEU A 446 5.42 2.35 -4.67
CA LEU A 446 5.73 1.56 -5.85
C LEU A 446 5.76 2.41 -7.12
N PHE A 447 4.81 3.33 -7.31
CA PHE A 447 4.75 4.17 -8.51
C PHE A 447 5.97 5.09 -8.61
N LEU A 448 6.43 5.61 -7.48
CA LEU A 448 7.64 6.40 -7.40
C LEU A 448 8.87 5.57 -7.76
N LEU A 449 8.96 4.35 -7.21
CA LEU A 449 10.05 3.43 -7.55
C LEU A 449 10.00 3.01 -9.02
N ILE A 450 8.82 2.74 -9.58
CA ILE A 450 8.57 2.42 -10.98
C ILE A 450 9.02 3.55 -11.89
N ARG A 451 8.62 4.79 -11.59
CA ARG A 451 9.00 5.95 -12.39
C ARG A 451 10.51 6.20 -12.32
N ARG A 452 11.12 6.03 -11.14
CA ARG A 452 12.58 6.13 -10.96
C ARG A 452 13.32 5.06 -11.74
N CYS A 453 12.86 3.82 -11.67
CA CYS A 453 13.51 2.70 -12.34
C CYS A 453 13.33 2.76 -13.85
N TYR A 454 12.10 2.83 -14.33
CA TYR A 454 11.85 2.77 -15.76
C TYR A 454 12.16 4.07 -16.49
N GLY A 455 12.03 5.23 -15.84
CA GLY A 455 12.11 6.52 -16.52
C GLY A 455 11.17 6.56 -17.72
N PHE A 456 11.69 6.98 -18.87
CA PHE A 456 10.98 6.97 -20.16
C PHE A 456 11.46 5.86 -21.10
N ARG A 457 11.91 4.74 -20.56
CA ARG A 457 12.33 3.58 -21.36
C ARG A 457 11.15 2.91 -22.03
N ARG A 458 11.41 2.35 -23.22
CA ARG A 458 10.45 1.54 -23.98
C ARG A 458 10.81 0.07 -23.94
N HIS A 459 9.78 -0.74 -23.91
CA HIS A 459 9.86 -2.16 -24.15
C HIS A 459 9.88 -2.46 -25.66
N ALA A 460 10.23 -3.69 -26.04
CA ALA A 460 10.17 -4.17 -27.43
C ALA A 460 8.77 -4.00 -28.06
N SER A 461 7.71 -3.99 -27.24
CA SER A 461 6.33 -3.71 -27.66
C SER A 461 6.05 -2.22 -27.98
N GLY A 462 7.06 -1.35 -28.00
CA GLY A 462 6.91 0.10 -28.21
C GLY A 462 6.32 0.87 -27.02
N GLN A 463 5.69 0.18 -26.06
CA GLN A 463 5.10 0.76 -24.86
C GLN A 463 6.18 1.23 -23.87
N LEU A 464 5.89 2.31 -23.13
CA LEU A 464 6.72 2.73 -22.01
C LEU A 464 6.70 1.63 -20.93
N PHE A 465 7.86 1.31 -20.35
CA PHE A 465 7.95 0.21 -19.38
C PHE A 465 7.03 0.38 -18.18
N TYR A 466 6.86 1.60 -17.66
CA TYR A 466 5.92 1.82 -16.56
C TYR A 466 4.46 1.62 -16.99
N VAL A 467 4.11 1.94 -18.25
CA VAL A 467 2.77 1.66 -18.79
C VAL A 467 2.56 0.14 -18.88
N ARG A 468 3.56 -0.59 -19.39
CA ARG A 468 3.54 -2.06 -19.46
C ARG A 468 3.39 -2.69 -18.07
N ALA A 469 4.21 -2.29 -17.10
CA ALA A 469 4.18 -2.82 -15.74
C ALA A 469 2.80 -2.63 -15.08
N LEU A 470 2.20 -1.45 -15.25
CA LEU A 470 0.87 -1.15 -14.72
C LEU A 470 -0.22 -1.95 -15.42
N GLY A 471 -0.14 -2.10 -16.74
CA GLY A 471 -1.09 -2.92 -17.50
C GLY A 471 -1.05 -4.40 -17.10
N ILE A 472 0.14 -4.95 -16.86
CA ILE A 472 0.31 -6.31 -16.32
C ILE A 472 -0.30 -6.42 -14.93
N ALA A 473 -0.04 -5.45 -14.06
CA ALA A 473 -0.60 -5.42 -12.71
C ALA A 473 -2.13 -5.34 -12.71
N GLU A 474 -2.73 -4.58 -13.64
CA GLU A 474 -4.19 -4.54 -13.83
C GLU A 474 -4.75 -5.90 -14.29
N LEU A 475 -4.05 -6.64 -15.15
CA LEU A 475 -4.46 -7.99 -15.54
C LEU A 475 -4.42 -8.95 -14.34
N VAL A 476 -3.35 -8.91 -13.55
CA VAL A 476 -3.24 -9.70 -12.31
C VAL A 476 -4.36 -9.36 -11.35
N ALA A 477 -4.68 -8.07 -11.17
CA ALA A 477 -5.78 -7.62 -10.30
C ALA A 477 -7.16 -8.12 -10.78
N LYS A 478 -7.37 -8.26 -12.10
CA LYS A 478 -8.61 -8.82 -12.66
C LYS A 478 -8.72 -10.32 -12.40
N TRP A 479 -7.63 -11.05 -12.54
CA TRP A 479 -7.62 -12.50 -12.35
C TRP A 479 -7.66 -12.92 -10.88
N VAL A 480 -7.11 -12.08 -10.00
CA VAL A 480 -7.08 -12.33 -8.56
C VAL A 480 -7.62 -11.10 -7.80
N PRO A 481 -8.93 -10.82 -7.91
CA PRO A 481 -9.52 -9.63 -7.30
C PRO A 481 -9.44 -9.68 -5.78
N TYR A 482 -9.39 -8.50 -5.16
CA TYR A 482 -9.28 -8.27 -3.72
C TYR A 482 -8.02 -8.87 -3.07
N GLN A 483 -6.98 -9.14 -3.86
CA GLN A 483 -5.70 -9.64 -3.36
C GLN A 483 -4.56 -8.69 -3.75
N PRO A 484 -4.03 -7.90 -2.79
CA PRO A 484 -2.99 -6.92 -3.08
C PRO A 484 -1.62 -7.55 -3.33
N LYS A 485 -1.33 -8.70 -2.69
CA LYS A 485 -0.03 -9.40 -2.80
C LYS A 485 0.41 -9.72 -4.25
N PRO A 486 -0.39 -10.40 -5.10
CA PRO A 486 0.05 -10.73 -6.46
C PRO A 486 0.27 -9.48 -7.34
N VAL A 487 -0.53 -8.43 -7.15
CA VAL A 487 -0.31 -7.13 -7.81
C VAL A 487 1.01 -6.52 -7.36
N TYR A 488 1.25 -6.48 -6.05
CA TYR A 488 2.48 -5.99 -5.45
C TYR A 488 3.73 -6.74 -5.98
N PHE A 489 3.66 -8.08 -6.03
CA PHE A 489 4.72 -8.91 -6.59
C PHE A 489 4.95 -8.66 -8.07
N SER A 490 3.89 -8.47 -8.87
CA SER A 490 4.02 -8.20 -10.30
C SER A 490 4.79 -6.91 -10.59
N LEU A 491 4.54 -5.85 -9.80
CA LEU A 491 5.21 -4.56 -9.93
C LEU A 491 6.69 -4.65 -9.55
N LEU A 492 7.01 -5.28 -8.41
CA LEU A 492 8.40 -5.46 -7.97
C LEU A 492 9.19 -6.40 -8.88
N TYR A 493 8.58 -7.50 -9.35
CA TYR A 493 9.18 -8.41 -10.32
C TYR A 493 9.57 -7.66 -11.59
N GLY A 494 8.66 -6.83 -12.12
CA GLY A 494 8.94 -6.00 -13.28
C GLY A 494 10.14 -5.08 -13.02
N LEU A 495 10.23 -4.46 -11.84
CA LEU A 495 11.34 -3.59 -11.49
C LEU A 495 12.68 -4.32 -11.43
N VAL A 496 12.72 -5.54 -10.92
CA VAL A 496 13.95 -6.32 -10.89
C VAL A 496 14.33 -6.79 -12.29
N ARG A 497 13.38 -7.34 -13.05
CA ARG A 497 13.63 -7.93 -14.38
C ARG A 497 13.91 -6.87 -15.46
N TYR A 498 13.15 -5.78 -15.44
CA TYR A 498 13.12 -4.75 -16.50
C TYR A 498 13.39 -3.33 -15.99
N GLY A 499 13.46 -3.12 -14.67
CA GLY A 499 13.81 -1.83 -14.08
C GLY A 499 15.30 -1.71 -13.72
N GLY A 500 16.01 -2.83 -13.59
CA GLY A 500 17.41 -2.85 -13.15
C GLY A 500 17.54 -2.72 -11.63
N LEU A 501 16.44 -2.93 -10.89
CA LEU A 501 16.44 -2.94 -9.44
C LEU A 501 17.19 -4.19 -8.94
N PRO A 502 18.33 -4.05 -8.22
CA PRO A 502 19.07 -5.23 -7.78
C PRO A 502 18.29 -6.05 -6.75
N LEU A 503 18.36 -7.39 -6.81
CA LEU A 503 17.79 -8.27 -5.77
C LEU A 503 18.27 -7.92 -4.35
N PRO A 504 19.56 -7.55 -4.11
CA PRO A 504 20.00 -7.05 -2.82
C PRO A 504 19.22 -5.83 -2.31
N TYR A 505 18.77 -4.94 -3.20
CA TYR A 505 17.91 -3.81 -2.82
C TYR A 505 16.56 -4.33 -2.31
N VAL A 506 15.96 -5.31 -2.99
CA VAL A 506 14.66 -5.86 -2.58
C VAL A 506 14.79 -6.51 -1.20
N LYS A 507 15.86 -7.28 -0.97
CA LYS A 507 16.15 -7.93 0.31
C LYS A 507 16.31 -6.96 1.49
N ALA A 508 16.91 -5.80 1.24
CA ALA A 508 17.18 -4.80 2.26
C ALA A 508 15.96 -3.94 2.60
N ASN A 509 15.05 -3.70 1.64
CA ASN A 509 13.96 -2.74 1.78
C ASN A 509 12.57 -3.38 1.92
N TYR A 510 12.43 -4.67 1.69
CA TYR A 510 11.15 -5.39 1.78
C TYR A 510 11.24 -6.61 2.70
N SER A 511 10.08 -7.16 3.05
CA SER A 511 10.04 -8.36 3.90
C SER A 511 10.71 -9.56 3.21
N ILE A 512 11.17 -10.51 4.02
CA ILE A 512 11.81 -11.73 3.49
C ILE A 512 10.87 -12.53 2.59
N ASP A 513 9.58 -12.56 2.91
CA ASP A 513 8.57 -13.25 2.08
C ASP A 513 8.47 -12.61 0.69
N VAL A 514 8.50 -11.27 0.62
CA VAL A 514 8.52 -10.53 -0.65
C VAL A 514 9.80 -10.86 -1.42
N TYR A 515 10.96 -10.73 -0.78
CA TYR A 515 12.25 -11.04 -1.41
C TYR A 515 12.27 -12.44 -1.99
N SER A 516 11.97 -13.46 -1.17
CA SER A 516 11.98 -14.87 -1.57
C SER A 516 10.98 -15.13 -2.71
N PHE A 517 9.81 -14.46 -2.68
CA PHE A 517 8.84 -14.60 -3.76
C PHE A 517 9.34 -14.01 -5.07
N ILE A 518 9.93 -12.81 -5.05
CA ILE A 518 10.52 -12.16 -6.23
C ILE A 518 11.68 -12.99 -6.79
N GLU A 519 12.55 -13.50 -5.93
CA GLU A 519 13.65 -14.41 -6.30
C GLU A 519 13.11 -15.67 -7.00
N ASN A 520 12.02 -16.26 -6.49
CA ASN A 520 11.36 -17.40 -7.12
C ASN A 520 10.74 -17.07 -8.48
N ILE A 521 10.12 -15.90 -8.66
CA ILE A 521 9.58 -15.51 -9.98
C ILE A 521 10.72 -15.30 -11.00
N ILE A 522 11.88 -14.80 -10.55
CA ILE A 522 13.05 -14.56 -11.40
C ILE A 522 13.74 -15.87 -11.78
N SER A 523 13.82 -16.84 -10.86
CA SER A 523 14.46 -18.13 -11.12
C SER A 523 13.75 -18.96 -12.18
N VAL A 524 12.45 -18.71 -12.41
CA VAL A 524 11.70 -19.22 -13.57
C VAL A 524 12.21 -18.54 -14.84
N ASN A 525 13.25 -19.13 -15.43
CA ASN A 525 13.91 -18.61 -16.62
C ASN A 525 13.22 -19.07 -17.91
N LYS A 526 12.85 -20.35 -18.03
CA LYS A 526 12.01 -20.86 -19.13
C LYS A 526 10.60 -21.14 -18.64
N ARG A 527 9.62 -21.04 -19.55
CA ARG A 527 8.21 -21.28 -19.21
C ARG A 527 7.92 -22.73 -18.85
N GLN A 528 8.64 -23.66 -19.48
CA GLN A 528 8.63 -25.09 -19.16
C GLN A 528 9.11 -25.37 -17.73
N ASP A 529 9.96 -24.50 -17.17
CA ASP A 529 10.49 -24.63 -15.81
C ASP A 529 9.46 -24.19 -14.75
N MET A 530 8.29 -23.65 -15.13
CA MET A 530 7.21 -23.35 -14.16
C MET A 530 6.66 -24.59 -13.46
N GLU A 531 6.71 -25.77 -14.09
CA GLU A 531 6.28 -27.04 -13.48
C GLU A 531 7.18 -27.51 -12.32
N PRO A 532 8.53 -27.47 -12.44
CA PRO A 532 9.44 -27.78 -11.34
C PRO A 532 9.61 -26.64 -10.32
N CYS A 533 9.25 -25.40 -10.65
CA CYS A 533 9.40 -24.25 -9.75
C CYS A 533 8.32 -24.21 -8.65
N GLY A 534 8.49 -25.09 -7.66
CA GLY A 534 7.94 -24.89 -6.34
C GLY A 534 6.46 -25.23 -6.16
N LEU A 535 5.67 -25.45 -7.22
CA LEU A 535 4.22 -25.74 -7.17
C LEU A 535 3.80 -26.92 -6.27
N TYR A 536 4.74 -27.66 -5.67
CA TYR A 536 4.45 -28.80 -4.84
C TYR A 536 5.16 -28.72 -3.49
N ILE A 537 4.37 -28.80 -2.42
CA ILE A 537 4.83 -29.18 -1.09
C ILE A 537 4.95 -30.72 -1.07
N GLY A 538 6.18 -31.21 -0.93
CA GLY A 538 6.46 -32.64 -0.78
C GLY A 538 6.26 -33.09 0.67
N SER A 539 5.03 -33.45 1.05
CA SER A 539 4.81 -34.25 2.26
C SER A 539 4.77 -35.73 1.88
N ARG A 540 5.25 -36.62 2.78
CA ARG A 540 5.28 -38.09 2.61
C ARG A 540 3.92 -38.73 2.23
N LEU A 541 2.83 -37.97 2.23
CA LEU A 541 1.45 -38.46 2.03
C LEU A 541 0.63 -37.73 0.95
N LYS A 542 1.06 -36.59 0.36
CA LYS A 542 0.42 -35.98 -0.83
C LYS A 542 1.19 -34.74 -1.33
N ARG A 543 1.23 -34.57 -2.66
CA ARG A 543 1.64 -33.34 -3.38
C ARG A 543 0.52 -32.30 -3.25
N ILE A 544 0.71 -31.23 -2.48
CA ILE A 544 -0.26 -30.13 -2.33
C ILE A 544 0.35 -28.86 -2.94
N ILE A 545 -0.42 -28.15 -3.77
CA ILE A 545 -0.02 -26.86 -4.34
C ILE A 545 -0.25 -25.77 -3.30
N ASN A 546 0.78 -24.99 -2.96
CA ASN A 546 0.59 -23.80 -2.13
C ASN A 546 -0.14 -22.72 -2.97
N ARG A 547 -1.27 -22.22 -2.47
CA ARG A 547 -2.06 -21.20 -3.18
C ARG A 547 -1.25 -19.95 -3.53
N GLU A 548 -0.30 -19.54 -2.70
CA GLU A 548 0.54 -18.38 -3.00
C GLU A 548 1.51 -18.62 -4.16
N GLN A 549 1.91 -19.87 -4.41
CA GLN A 549 2.77 -20.23 -5.54
C GLN A 549 2.04 -20.16 -6.88
N LEU A 550 0.70 -20.26 -6.89
CA LEU A 550 -0.11 -20.03 -8.09
C LEU A 550 -0.04 -18.58 -8.60
N PHE A 551 0.46 -17.64 -7.78
CA PHE A 551 0.70 -16.28 -8.26
C PHE A 551 1.87 -16.20 -9.24
N ILE A 552 2.83 -17.13 -9.21
CA ILE A 552 3.95 -17.16 -10.16
C ILE A 552 3.43 -17.36 -11.60
N PRO A 553 2.70 -18.44 -11.94
CA PRO A 553 2.14 -18.60 -13.28
C PRO A 553 1.13 -17.50 -13.61
N CYS A 554 0.34 -17.03 -12.64
CA CYS A 554 -0.57 -15.89 -12.84
C CYS A 554 0.17 -14.64 -13.35
N ILE A 555 1.25 -14.23 -12.70
CA ILE A 555 2.05 -13.05 -13.09
C ILE A 555 2.73 -13.28 -14.45
N LYS A 556 3.32 -14.47 -14.67
CA LYS A 556 4.00 -14.79 -15.94
C LYS A 556 3.03 -14.84 -17.12
N PHE A 557 1.81 -15.33 -16.93
CA PHE A 557 0.79 -15.36 -17.98
C PHE A 557 0.15 -14.00 -18.20
N ALA A 558 -0.02 -13.18 -17.16
CA ALA A 558 -0.49 -11.80 -17.33
C ALA A 558 0.51 -10.98 -18.14
N GLU A 559 1.81 -11.16 -17.86
CA GLU A 559 2.89 -10.61 -18.67
C GLU A 559 2.78 -11.05 -20.15
N ARG A 560 2.64 -12.35 -20.39
CA ARG A 560 2.52 -12.90 -21.76
C ARG A 560 1.29 -12.38 -22.49
N LEU A 561 0.15 -12.35 -21.81
CA LEU A 561 -1.10 -11.85 -22.37
C LEU A 561 -0.99 -10.37 -22.73
N TYR A 562 -0.36 -9.57 -21.87
CA TYR A 562 -0.13 -8.16 -22.16
C TYR A 562 0.70 -8.00 -23.42
N ASP A 563 1.80 -8.74 -23.53
CA ASP A 563 2.70 -8.67 -24.69
C ASP A 563 2.02 -9.10 -25.99
N LEU A 564 1.27 -10.21 -25.99
CA LEU A 564 0.51 -10.68 -27.15
C LEU A 564 -0.56 -9.68 -27.60
N ARG A 565 -1.21 -8.97 -26.65
CA ARG A 565 -2.18 -7.91 -26.96
C ARG A 565 -1.55 -6.67 -27.63
N HIS A 566 -0.24 -6.49 -27.47
CA HIS A 566 0.54 -5.42 -28.10
C HIS A 566 1.44 -5.92 -29.24
N ALA A 567 1.19 -7.12 -29.75
CA ALA A 567 1.96 -7.77 -30.82
C ALA A 567 2.21 -6.88 -32.05
N LYS A 568 1.26 -6.01 -32.41
CA LYS A 568 1.37 -5.13 -33.59
C LYS A 568 2.46 -4.05 -33.46
N ASP A 569 2.79 -3.68 -32.23
CA ASP A 569 3.74 -2.60 -31.92
C ASP A 569 5.15 -3.16 -31.60
N TYR A 570 5.34 -4.47 -31.73
CA TYR A 570 6.62 -5.12 -31.47
C TYR A 570 7.67 -4.80 -32.52
N THR A 571 8.91 -4.63 -32.08
CA THR A 571 10.07 -4.44 -32.96
C THR A 571 10.38 -5.67 -33.82
N SER A 572 10.00 -6.87 -33.39
CA SER A 572 10.24 -8.13 -34.10
C SER A 572 9.00 -9.00 -34.16
N LEU A 573 8.44 -9.18 -35.37
CA LEU A 573 7.29 -10.06 -35.61
C LEU A 573 7.63 -11.54 -35.45
N GLU A 574 8.89 -11.91 -35.73
CA GLU A 574 9.38 -13.29 -35.55
C GLU A 574 9.39 -13.67 -34.06
N GLU A 575 9.78 -12.73 -33.19
CA GLU A 575 9.72 -12.91 -31.73
C GLU A 575 8.28 -13.08 -31.26
N VAL A 576 7.35 -12.26 -31.76
CA VAL A 576 5.91 -12.39 -31.48
C VAL A 576 5.37 -13.74 -31.93
N LYS A 577 5.79 -14.23 -33.10
CA LYS A 577 5.36 -15.54 -33.62
C LYS A 577 5.84 -16.68 -32.73
N HIS A 578 7.10 -16.66 -32.32
CA HIS A 578 7.63 -17.63 -31.36
C HIS A 578 6.89 -17.55 -30.01
N MET A 579 6.64 -16.33 -29.52
CA MET A 579 5.90 -16.05 -28.29
C MET A 579 4.49 -16.66 -28.33
N ALA A 580 3.75 -16.44 -29.42
CA ALA A 580 2.40 -16.96 -29.58
C ALA A 580 2.38 -18.50 -29.69
N GLN A 581 3.37 -19.09 -30.39
CA GLN A 581 3.51 -20.55 -30.49
C GLN A 581 3.84 -21.18 -29.13
N GLU A 582 4.78 -20.60 -28.38
CA GLU A 582 5.12 -21.03 -27.02
C GLU A 582 3.88 -20.94 -26.11
N THR A 583 3.06 -19.90 -26.26
CA THR A 583 1.84 -19.75 -25.47
C THR A 583 0.80 -20.82 -25.77
N LEU A 584 0.56 -21.13 -27.04
CA LEU A 584 -0.39 -22.18 -27.43
C LEU A 584 0.06 -23.59 -27.04
N THR A 585 1.37 -23.82 -26.93
CA THR A 585 1.94 -25.15 -26.66
C THR A 585 2.24 -25.39 -25.19
N ILE A 586 2.65 -24.36 -24.44
CA ILE A 586 3.14 -24.49 -23.05
C ILE A 586 2.23 -23.73 -22.08
N ASP A 587 2.06 -22.41 -22.27
CA ASP A 587 1.31 -21.58 -21.30
C ASP A 587 -0.15 -22.03 -21.18
N VAL A 588 -0.78 -22.42 -22.30
CA VAL A 588 -2.16 -22.92 -22.33
C VAL A 588 -2.31 -24.23 -21.57
N GLU A 589 -1.39 -25.19 -21.74
CA GLU A 589 -1.44 -26.47 -21.03
C GLU A 589 -1.21 -26.30 -19.52
N LEU A 590 -0.25 -25.44 -19.14
CA LEU A 590 -0.03 -25.06 -17.75
C LEU A 590 -1.25 -24.31 -17.17
N GLY A 591 -1.85 -23.40 -17.94
CA GLY A 591 -3.04 -22.66 -17.55
C GLY A 591 -4.24 -23.57 -17.29
N LYS A 592 -4.51 -24.55 -18.17
CA LYS A 592 -5.57 -25.56 -17.99
C LYS A 592 -5.38 -26.38 -16.70
N LYS A 593 -4.13 -26.63 -16.33
CA LYS A 593 -3.77 -27.45 -15.17
C LYS A 593 -3.90 -26.70 -13.84
N TYR A 594 -3.59 -25.41 -13.82
CA TYR A 594 -3.37 -24.67 -12.57
C TYR A 594 -4.27 -23.44 -12.37
N LEU A 595 -4.90 -22.92 -13.43
CA LEU A 595 -5.64 -21.66 -13.40
C LEU A 595 -7.06 -21.80 -13.97
N ASN A 596 -7.82 -20.70 -13.95
CA ASN A 596 -9.20 -20.66 -14.43
C ASN A 596 -9.27 -20.77 -15.97
N ALA A 597 -10.29 -21.44 -16.49
CA ALA A 597 -10.57 -21.57 -17.92
C ALA A 597 -10.60 -20.21 -18.65
N ASN A 598 -11.14 -19.16 -18.03
CA ASN A 598 -11.19 -17.83 -18.64
C ASN A 598 -9.79 -17.26 -18.96
N ILE A 599 -8.80 -17.54 -18.10
CA ILE A 599 -7.41 -17.11 -18.32
C ILE A 599 -6.83 -17.83 -19.56
N VAL A 600 -7.14 -19.13 -19.68
CA VAL A 600 -6.72 -19.95 -20.82
C VAL A 600 -7.34 -19.44 -22.11
N GLU A 601 -8.63 -19.12 -22.10
CA GLU A 601 -9.34 -18.56 -23.25
C GLU A 601 -8.73 -17.22 -23.68
N GLU A 602 -8.46 -16.30 -22.76
CA GLU A 602 -7.80 -15.03 -23.05
C GLU A 602 -6.41 -15.23 -23.68
N LEU A 603 -5.63 -16.21 -23.21
CA LEU A 603 -4.31 -16.54 -23.76
C LEU A 603 -4.41 -17.13 -25.18
N VAL A 604 -5.34 -18.06 -25.41
CA VAL A 604 -5.57 -18.67 -26.74
C VAL A 604 -6.02 -17.60 -27.73
N GLU A 605 -6.96 -16.75 -27.34
CA GLU A 605 -7.46 -15.68 -28.19
C GLU A 605 -6.33 -14.71 -28.57
N ALA A 606 -5.57 -14.22 -27.58
CA ALA A 606 -4.49 -13.28 -27.82
C ALA A 606 -3.37 -13.89 -28.68
N ALA A 607 -3.00 -15.16 -28.47
CA ALA A 607 -1.99 -15.82 -29.27
C ALA A 607 -2.42 -15.99 -30.73
N ASN A 608 -3.68 -16.38 -30.97
CA ASN A 608 -4.22 -16.50 -32.33
C ASN A 608 -4.30 -15.14 -33.03
N GLN A 609 -4.73 -14.08 -32.32
CA GLN A 609 -4.76 -12.72 -32.85
C GLN A 609 -3.34 -12.21 -33.19
N ALA A 610 -2.35 -12.49 -32.34
CA ALA A 610 -0.95 -12.15 -32.59
C ALA A 610 -0.42 -12.86 -33.84
N LEU A 611 -0.68 -14.16 -34.01
CA LEU A 611 -0.29 -14.90 -35.21
C LEU A 611 -0.96 -14.38 -36.49
N GLN A 612 -2.20 -13.92 -36.40
CA GLN A 612 -2.88 -13.27 -37.53
C GLN A 612 -2.24 -11.91 -37.86
N ALA A 613 -1.89 -11.11 -36.86
CA ALA A 613 -1.20 -9.85 -37.06
C ALA A 613 0.15 -10.03 -37.76
N CYS A 614 0.90 -11.09 -37.43
CA CYS A 614 2.15 -11.44 -38.12
C CYS A 614 1.96 -11.88 -39.57
N LYS A 615 0.76 -12.31 -39.98
CA LYS A 615 0.45 -12.72 -41.37
C LYS A 615 -0.08 -11.56 -42.24
N GLY A 616 -0.57 -10.48 -41.62
CA GLY A 616 -1.29 -9.39 -42.29
C GLY A 616 -0.42 -8.20 -42.74
N ILE A 617 0.90 -8.30 -42.65
CA ILE A 617 1.85 -7.26 -43.06
C ILE A 617 2.73 -7.89 -44.15
N CYS A 618 2.28 -7.79 -45.40
CA CYS A 618 3.07 -8.06 -46.61
C CYS A 618 3.31 -6.74 -47.32
#